data_AF-A0A7T4QQ72-F1
#
_entry.id   AF-A0A7T4QQ72-F1
#
_cell.length_a   1.000
_cell.length_b   1.000
_cell.length_c   1.000
_cell.angle_alpha   90.00
_cell.angle_beta   90.00
_cell.angle_gamma   90.00
#
_symmetry.space_group_name_H-M   'P 1'
#
loop_
_entity.id
_entity.type
_entity.pdbx_description
1 polymer ?
#
loop_
_entity_poly.entity_id
_entity_poly.type
_entity_poly.pdbx_seq_one_letter_code
_entity_poly.pdbx_strand_id
1 'polypeptide(L)'
;MKKIILLLLTIITLKSAFGQKDRLGNPVFNSEVISEEKFDKFELTSSYYLIDNNISNRESSVYVSEKPTLIEYLKFSRELPSYGFVIHQGGDVLYMIILIQEIEGSNTTLSYNIVNPSNGKSIKLPCSVWGEISEKRADELLKLKIDSSSGTIDFPNNGKGFIFGGIAYRVQPYDRLKVEVIDIAKKLMSQQ
;
A
#
# COMPACT_ATOMS: atom_id res chain seq x y z
N MET A 1 -48.10 -10.42 -38.15
CA MET A 1 -48.12 -10.96 -36.77
C MET A 1 -46.69 -10.93 -36.24
N LYS A 2 -46.31 -9.86 -35.52
CA LYS A 2 -45.94 -9.87 -34.08
C LYS A 2 -44.97 -11.02 -33.71
N LYS A 3 -43.69 -10.67 -33.50
CA LYS A 3 -42.97 -10.70 -32.20
C LYS A 3 -42.04 -11.93 -32.12
N ILE A 4 -40.78 -11.94 -31.69
CA ILE A 4 -39.89 -11.00 -30.97
C ILE A 4 -38.45 -11.35 -31.39
N ILE A 5 -37.65 -10.33 -31.71
CA ILE A 5 -36.19 -10.43 -31.78
C ILE A 5 -35.71 -10.53 -30.33
N LEU A 6 -35.19 -11.68 -29.90
CA LEU A 6 -34.54 -11.80 -28.60
C LEU A 6 -33.04 -11.50 -28.78
N LEU A 7 -32.70 -10.21 -28.83
CA LEU A 7 -31.34 -9.74 -28.67
C LEU A 7 -31.00 -9.94 -27.19
N LEU A 8 -30.22 -10.97 -26.85
CA LEU A 8 -29.68 -11.15 -25.50
C LEU A 8 -28.58 -10.11 -25.30
N LEU A 9 -28.98 -8.88 -24.95
CA LEU A 9 -28.10 -7.82 -24.49
C LEU A 9 -27.64 -8.20 -23.07
N THR A 10 -26.59 -9.02 -22.97
CA THR A 10 -25.78 -9.10 -21.76
C THR A 10 -25.14 -7.72 -21.57
N ILE A 11 -25.84 -6.86 -20.84
CA ILE A 11 -25.26 -5.66 -20.25
C ILE A 11 -24.24 -6.18 -19.24
N ILE A 12 -22.98 -6.30 -19.69
CA ILE A 12 -21.84 -6.35 -18.80
C ILE A 12 -21.83 -4.98 -18.14
N THR A 13 -22.51 -4.85 -17.00
CA THR A 13 -22.31 -3.71 -16.12
C THR A 13 -20.85 -3.78 -15.72
N LEU A 14 -20.03 -2.97 -16.36
CA LEU A 14 -18.74 -2.53 -15.84
C LEU A 14 -19.05 -2.02 -14.43
N LYS A 15 -18.85 -2.87 -13.41
CA LYS A 15 -18.73 -2.40 -12.04
C LYS A 15 -17.43 -1.62 -12.04
N SER A 16 -17.50 -0.34 -12.40
CA SER A 16 -16.54 0.63 -11.92
C SER A 16 -16.57 0.47 -10.41
N ALA A 17 -15.49 -0.10 -9.87
CA ALA A 17 -15.26 -0.20 -8.45
C ALA A 17 -15.13 1.24 -7.92
N PHE A 18 -16.27 1.89 -7.69
CA PHE A 18 -16.32 3.10 -6.91
C PHE A 18 -16.02 2.66 -5.49
N GLY A 19 -14.74 2.72 -5.12
CA GLY A 19 -14.32 2.55 -3.74
C GLY A 19 -15.13 3.52 -2.86
N GLN A 20 -15.55 3.03 -1.69
CA GLN A 20 -16.18 3.86 -0.66
C GLN A 20 -15.40 5.15 -0.45
N LYS A 21 -16.10 6.29 -0.44
CA LYS A 21 -15.49 7.61 -0.19
C LYS A 21 -16.04 8.19 1.10
N ASP A 22 -15.22 8.95 1.80
CA ASP A 22 -15.67 9.75 2.94
C ASP A 22 -16.59 10.90 2.48
N ARG A 23 -17.07 11.69 3.44
CA ARG A 23 -17.95 12.85 3.17
C ARG A 23 -17.29 13.94 2.30
N LEU A 24 -15.96 13.91 2.17
CA LEU A 24 -15.16 14.85 1.39
C LEU A 24 -14.78 14.28 0.01
N GLY A 25 -15.19 13.04 -0.30
CA GLY A 25 -14.90 12.39 -1.56
C GLY A 25 -13.54 11.67 -1.60
N ASN A 26 -12.84 11.56 -0.47
CA ASN A 26 -11.56 10.85 -0.37
C ASN A 26 -11.76 9.35 -0.15
N PRO A 27 -10.87 8.49 -0.67
CA PRO A 27 -10.89 7.07 -0.34
C PRO A 27 -10.76 6.84 1.18
N VAL A 28 -11.66 6.04 1.75
CA VAL A 28 -11.54 5.48 3.10
C VAL A 28 -10.55 4.32 3.08
N PHE A 29 -9.37 4.53 3.63
CA PHE A 29 -8.32 3.52 3.71
C PHE A 29 -7.76 3.47 5.14
N ASN A 30 -7.95 2.34 5.81
CA ASN A 30 -7.57 2.16 7.21
C ASN A 30 -6.04 2.08 7.32
N SER A 31 -5.49 2.78 8.31
CA SER A 31 -4.06 2.81 8.57
C SER A 31 -3.78 2.96 10.06
N GLU A 32 -2.56 2.60 10.45
CA GLU A 32 -2.00 2.90 11.76
C GLU A 32 -0.71 3.71 11.62
N VAL A 33 -0.45 4.62 12.56
CA VAL A 33 0.84 5.30 12.65
C VAL A 33 1.86 4.34 13.22
N ILE A 34 2.97 4.15 12.51
CA ILE A 34 4.04 3.20 12.90
C ILE A 34 5.33 3.89 13.32
N SER A 35 5.52 5.17 12.99
CA SER A 35 6.60 5.98 13.55
C SER A 35 6.33 7.47 13.39
N GLU A 36 6.92 8.25 14.29
CA GLU A 36 6.95 9.71 14.26
C GLU A 36 8.38 10.16 14.56
N GLU A 37 8.98 10.90 13.64
CA GLU A 37 10.35 11.39 13.75
C GLU A 37 10.33 12.91 13.72
N LYS A 38 11.03 13.55 14.67
CA LYS A 38 11.09 15.02 14.76
C LYS A 38 12.47 15.52 14.32
N PHE A 39 12.46 16.50 13.43
CA PHE A 39 13.64 17.20 12.95
C PHE A 39 13.48 18.71 13.19
N ASP A 40 14.58 19.48 13.16
CA ASP A 40 14.58 20.90 13.51
C ASP A 40 13.53 21.75 12.75
N LYS A 41 13.20 21.36 11.51
CA LYS A 41 12.31 22.13 10.62
C LYS A 41 11.01 21.43 10.24
N PHE A 42 10.90 20.13 10.52
CA PHE A 42 9.76 19.32 10.09
C PHE A 42 9.64 18.07 10.94
N GLU A 43 8.46 17.45 10.89
CA GLU A 43 8.18 16.15 11.45
C GLU A 43 7.84 15.18 10.30
N LEU A 44 8.18 13.90 10.48
CA LEU A 44 7.87 12.82 9.56
C LEU A 44 7.01 11.80 10.29
N THR A 45 5.75 11.67 9.87
CA THR A 45 4.86 10.61 10.33
C THR A 45 4.83 9.51 9.28
N SER A 46 5.10 8.28 9.69
CA SER A 46 4.95 7.09 8.85
C SER A 46 3.72 6.31 9.25
N SER A 47 2.93 5.90 8.27
CA SER A 47 1.73 5.09 8.45
C SER A 47 1.82 3.80 7.65
N TYR A 48 1.26 2.75 8.22
CA TYR A 48 1.06 1.47 7.58
C TYR A 48 -0.41 1.28 7.23
N TYR A 49 -0.68 0.90 6.00
CA TYR A 49 -2.02 0.58 5.53
C TYR A 49 -2.34 -0.90 5.79
N LEU A 50 -3.22 -1.13 6.75
CA LEU A 50 -3.61 -2.46 7.24
C LEU A 50 -4.22 -3.30 6.12
N ILE A 51 -4.07 -4.63 6.19
CA ILE A 51 -4.83 -5.55 5.36
C ILE A 51 -6.20 -5.77 5.97
N ASP A 52 -6.22 -6.12 7.25
CA ASP A 52 -7.45 -6.26 8.01
C ASP A 52 -8.18 -4.91 8.12
N ASN A 53 -9.50 -4.98 8.19
CA ASN A 53 -10.41 -3.85 8.06
C ASN A 53 -10.34 -3.08 6.72
N ASN A 54 -9.36 -3.32 5.85
CA ASN A 54 -9.38 -2.74 4.51
C ASN A 54 -10.07 -3.67 3.51
N ILE A 55 -9.75 -4.97 3.49
CA ILE A 55 -10.37 -5.88 2.52
C ILE A 55 -11.66 -6.56 3.04
N SER A 56 -11.86 -6.57 4.36
CA SER A 56 -12.97 -7.23 5.05
C SER A 56 -14.10 -6.28 5.49
N ASN A 57 -13.83 -4.98 5.62
CA ASN A 57 -14.80 -3.99 6.06
C ASN A 57 -15.49 -3.35 4.85
N ARG A 58 -16.83 -3.44 4.79
CA ARG A 58 -17.62 -2.84 3.71
C ARG A 58 -17.34 -1.36 3.55
N GLU A 59 -17.05 -0.63 4.64
CA GLU A 59 -16.82 0.82 4.65
C GLU A 59 -15.48 1.25 4.02
N SER A 60 -14.62 0.30 3.69
CA SER A 60 -13.32 0.56 3.08
C SER A 60 -13.41 0.75 1.56
N SER A 61 -12.61 1.66 1.00
CA SER A 61 -12.50 1.87 -0.45
C SER A 61 -12.03 0.65 -1.23
N VAL A 62 -11.35 -0.25 -0.54
CA VAL A 62 -10.71 -1.44 -1.10
C VAL A 62 -11.34 -2.71 -0.56
N TYR A 63 -12.57 -2.60 -0.06
CA TYR A 63 -13.36 -3.75 0.36
C TYR A 63 -13.43 -4.79 -0.76
N VAL A 64 -13.20 -6.05 -0.38
CA VAL A 64 -13.27 -7.19 -1.28
C VAL A 64 -14.44 -8.08 -0.90
N SER A 65 -14.41 -8.65 0.30
CA SER A 65 -15.48 -9.52 0.82
C SER A 65 -15.39 -9.65 2.35
N GLU A 66 -16.48 -10.02 3.02
CA GLU A 66 -16.49 -10.26 4.47
C GLU A 66 -15.56 -11.40 4.92
N LYS A 67 -15.24 -12.33 4.02
CA LYS A 67 -14.34 -13.46 4.26
C LYS A 67 -13.36 -13.58 3.09
N PRO A 68 -12.34 -12.71 3.02
CA PRO A 68 -11.41 -12.71 1.91
C PRO A 68 -10.67 -14.04 1.80
N THR A 69 -10.46 -14.48 0.57
CA THR A 69 -9.68 -15.67 0.23
C THR A 69 -8.19 -15.39 0.39
N LEU A 70 -7.39 -16.46 0.49
CA LEU A 70 -5.93 -16.37 0.55
C LEU A 70 -5.34 -15.55 -0.62
N ILE A 71 -5.92 -15.70 -1.82
CA ILE A 71 -5.52 -14.97 -3.02
C ILE A 71 -5.80 -13.48 -2.88
N GLU A 72 -6.91 -13.09 -2.26
CA GLU A 72 -7.27 -11.68 -2.05
C GLU A 72 -6.35 -11.01 -1.02
N TYR A 73 -5.98 -11.72 0.05
CA TYR A 73 -4.94 -11.27 0.98
C TYR A 73 -3.58 -11.08 0.28
N LEU A 74 -3.17 -12.03 -0.57
CA LEU A 74 -1.93 -11.92 -1.34
C LEU A 74 -1.97 -10.75 -2.32
N LYS A 75 -3.08 -10.62 -3.06
CA LYS A 75 -3.29 -9.54 -4.03
C LYS A 75 -3.18 -8.18 -3.36
N PHE A 76 -3.91 -7.99 -2.26
CA PHE A 76 -3.81 -6.76 -1.47
C PHE A 76 -2.38 -6.49 -1.02
N SER A 77 -1.70 -7.52 -0.51
CA SER A 77 -0.34 -7.44 0.02
C SER A 77 0.72 -7.07 -1.01
N ARG A 78 0.48 -7.35 -2.30
CA ARG A 78 1.43 -7.14 -3.38
C ARG A 78 1.08 -5.99 -4.32
N GLU A 79 -0.20 -5.65 -4.46
CA GLU A 79 -0.65 -4.70 -5.48
C GLU A 79 -1.07 -3.35 -4.91
N LEU A 80 -1.35 -3.24 -3.61
CA LEU A 80 -1.75 -1.99 -2.98
C LEU A 80 -0.63 -1.39 -2.11
N PRO A 81 -0.53 -0.06 -2.03
CA PRO A 81 0.44 0.61 -1.19
C PRO A 81 0.41 0.09 0.25
N SER A 82 1.58 -0.23 0.78
CA SER A 82 1.74 -0.65 2.18
C SER A 82 2.04 0.51 3.10
N TYR A 83 2.81 1.50 2.64
CA TYR A 83 3.26 2.63 3.47
C TYR A 83 2.86 3.98 2.88
N GLY A 84 2.44 4.86 3.76
CA GLY A 84 2.30 6.29 3.51
C GLY A 84 3.19 7.07 4.49
N PHE A 85 3.72 8.20 4.04
CA PHE A 85 4.53 9.09 4.86
C PHE A 85 4.06 10.52 4.67
N VAL A 86 4.05 11.28 5.77
CA VAL A 86 3.65 12.68 5.78
C VAL A 86 4.78 13.50 6.34
N ILE A 87 5.27 14.45 5.55
CA ILE A 87 6.19 15.50 6.00
C ILE A 87 5.31 16.69 6.37
N HIS A 88 5.38 17.10 7.63
CA HIS A 88 4.55 18.18 8.15
C HIS A 88 5.32 19.10 9.08
N GLN A 89 4.77 20.29 9.31
CA GLN A 89 5.27 21.23 10.31
C GLN A 89 4.07 21.74 11.12
N GLY A 90 3.94 21.26 12.35
CA GLY A 90 2.73 21.52 13.15
C GLY A 90 1.49 20.92 12.48
N GLY A 91 0.52 21.76 12.13
CA GLY A 91 -0.70 21.32 11.43
C GLY A 91 -0.58 21.27 9.91
N ASP A 92 0.50 21.81 9.34
CA ASP A 92 0.62 22.00 7.90
C ASP A 92 1.31 20.81 7.24
N VAL A 93 0.61 20.15 6.32
CA VAL A 93 1.16 19.05 5.52
C VAL A 93 1.96 19.64 4.35
N LEU A 94 3.27 19.42 4.35
CA LEU A 94 4.19 19.95 3.34
C LEU A 94 4.31 19.01 2.14
N TYR A 95 4.40 17.70 2.40
CA TYR A 95 4.44 16.66 1.37
C TYR A 95 3.82 15.36 1.87
N MET A 96 3.23 14.61 0.95
CA MET A 96 2.80 13.23 1.16
C MET A 96 3.64 12.31 0.27
N ILE A 97 4.11 11.20 0.80
CA ILE A 97 4.90 10.21 0.08
C ILE A 97 4.17 8.87 0.19
N ILE A 98 3.90 8.23 -0.95
CA ILE A 98 3.27 6.90 -0.97
C ILE A 98 4.24 5.94 -1.68
N LEU A 99 4.48 4.78 -1.08
CA LEU A 99 5.21 3.70 -1.73
C LEU A 99 4.26 2.99 -2.71
N ILE A 100 4.61 3.03 -4.00
CA ILE A 100 3.89 2.38 -5.09
C ILE A 100 4.67 1.14 -5.52
N GLN A 101 3.95 0.02 -5.60
CA GLN A 101 4.44 -1.24 -6.12
C GLN A 101 3.76 -1.54 -7.46
N GLU A 102 4.55 -1.76 -8.49
CA GLU A 102 4.08 -2.13 -9.83
C GLU A 102 4.58 -3.55 -10.15
N ILE A 103 3.69 -4.41 -10.64
CA ILE A 103 4.00 -5.81 -10.94
C ILE A 103 3.75 -6.08 -12.41
N GLU A 104 4.81 -6.45 -13.12
CA GLU A 104 4.77 -6.85 -14.53
C GLU A 104 5.32 -8.27 -14.68
N GLY A 105 4.43 -9.25 -14.75
CA GLY A 105 4.80 -10.67 -14.74
C GLY A 105 5.51 -11.06 -13.43
N SER A 106 6.76 -11.48 -13.52
CA SER A 106 7.60 -11.81 -12.36
C SER A 106 8.33 -10.59 -11.77
N ASN A 107 8.33 -9.45 -12.46
CA ASN A 107 9.09 -8.28 -12.05
C ASN A 107 8.27 -7.42 -11.10
N THR A 108 8.88 -7.01 -9.98
CA THR A 108 8.30 -6.06 -9.04
C THR A 108 9.17 -4.81 -9.00
N THR A 109 8.60 -3.66 -9.37
CA THR A 109 9.25 -2.35 -9.28
C THR A 109 8.62 -1.52 -8.17
N LEU A 110 9.43 -0.74 -7.49
CA LEU A 110 9.03 0.06 -6.34
C LEU A 110 9.42 1.52 -6.57
N SER A 111 8.52 2.42 -6.23
CA SER A 111 8.73 3.86 -6.40
C SER A 111 8.00 4.67 -5.35
N TYR A 112 8.52 5.85 -5.07
CA TYR A 112 7.86 6.84 -4.24
C TYR A 112 7.09 7.79 -5.14
N ASN A 113 5.78 7.91 -4.91
CA ASN A 113 5.00 9.03 -5.43
C ASN A 113 4.93 10.11 -4.35
N ILE A 114 5.52 11.27 -4.64
CA ILE A 114 5.65 12.40 -3.71
C ILE A 114 4.73 13.51 -4.20
N VAL A 115 3.80 13.95 -3.36
CA VAL A 115 2.80 14.97 -3.68
C VAL A 115 3.00 16.18 -2.79
N ASN A 116 3.04 17.37 -3.40
CA ASN A 116 2.92 18.64 -2.67
C ASN A 116 1.45 19.08 -2.67
N PRO A 117 0.74 19.03 -1.53
CA PRO A 117 -0.68 19.35 -1.47
C PRO A 117 -0.97 20.83 -1.75
N SER A 118 -0.01 21.75 -1.51
CA SER A 118 -0.23 23.19 -1.72
C SER A 118 -0.42 23.57 -3.20
N ASN A 119 0.15 22.80 -4.12
CA ASN A 119 0.11 23.09 -5.55
C ASN A 119 -0.29 21.89 -6.42
N GLY A 120 -0.57 20.73 -5.82
CA GLY A 120 -0.99 19.50 -6.49
C GLY A 120 0.09 18.84 -7.35
N LYS A 121 1.33 19.35 -7.39
CA LYS A 121 2.41 18.74 -8.16
C LYS A 121 2.84 17.43 -7.53
N SER A 122 3.18 16.47 -8.38
CA SER A 122 3.75 15.20 -7.97
C SER A 122 5.04 14.88 -8.71
N ILE A 123 5.92 14.14 -8.03
CA ILE A 123 7.14 13.56 -8.61
C ILE A 123 7.21 12.08 -8.26
N LYS A 124 7.70 11.26 -9.19
CA LYS A 124 7.96 9.84 -8.97
C LYS A 124 9.47 9.64 -8.84
N LEU A 125 9.92 9.02 -7.75
CA LEU A 125 11.32 8.64 -7.53
C LEU A 125 11.44 7.11 -7.42
N PRO A 126 12.51 6.48 -7.93
CA PRO A 126 12.74 5.06 -7.70
C PRO A 126 12.97 4.77 -6.21
N CYS A 127 12.51 3.62 -5.73
CA CYS A 127 12.82 3.09 -4.41
C CYS A 127 13.94 2.06 -4.52
N SER A 128 15.03 2.26 -3.79
CA SER A 128 16.18 1.35 -3.80
C SER A 128 16.03 0.17 -2.83
N VAL A 129 15.12 0.28 -1.85
CA VAL A 129 14.86 -0.79 -0.88
C VAL A 129 13.86 -1.78 -1.47
N TRP A 130 14.35 -2.92 -1.92
CA TRP A 130 13.55 -3.91 -2.65
C TRP A 130 13.02 -5.07 -1.79
N GLY A 131 11.81 -5.53 -2.11
CA GLY A 131 11.20 -6.79 -1.66
C GLY A 131 9.78 -6.91 -2.23
N GLU A 132 9.28 -8.12 -2.46
CA GLU A 132 7.95 -8.33 -3.04
C GLU A 132 6.79 -8.09 -2.06
N ILE A 133 7.05 -8.21 -0.77
CA ILE A 133 6.09 -7.96 0.32
C ILE A 133 6.78 -7.12 1.39
N SER A 134 6.13 -6.04 1.83
CA SER A 134 6.68 -5.21 2.92
C SER A 134 6.67 -5.91 4.27
N GLU A 135 7.66 -5.61 5.12
CA GLU A 135 7.76 -6.16 6.48
C GLU A 135 6.44 -6.12 7.27
N LYS A 136 5.76 -4.97 7.35
CA LYS A 136 4.49 -4.86 8.06
C LYS A 136 3.36 -5.71 7.47
N ARG A 137 3.36 -5.94 6.15
CA ARG A 137 2.43 -6.88 5.51
C ARG A 137 2.72 -8.32 5.92
N ALA A 138 3.99 -8.73 5.93
CA ALA A 138 4.38 -10.06 6.39
C ALA A 138 4.02 -10.27 7.87
N ASP A 139 4.31 -9.30 8.73
CA ASP A 139 3.97 -9.34 10.16
C ASP A 139 2.45 -9.47 10.38
N GLU A 140 1.65 -8.68 9.66
CA GLU A 140 0.19 -8.72 9.76
C GLU A 140 -0.37 -10.06 9.27
N LEU A 141 0.09 -10.56 8.12
CA LEU A 141 -0.35 -11.86 7.59
C LEU A 141 -0.05 -13.02 8.56
N LEU A 142 1.13 -13.01 9.19
CA LEU A 142 1.49 -13.98 10.25
C LEU A 142 0.55 -13.87 11.45
N LYS A 143 0.25 -12.65 11.89
CA LYS A 143 -0.65 -12.38 13.02
C LYS A 143 -2.08 -12.84 12.74
N LEU A 144 -2.56 -12.64 11.51
CA LEU A 144 -3.91 -13.03 11.10
C LEU A 144 -4.08 -14.56 10.97
N LYS A 145 -2.99 -15.33 10.83
CA LYS A 145 -2.99 -16.80 10.76
C LYS A 145 -3.94 -17.37 9.68
N ILE A 146 -4.12 -16.64 8.59
CA ILE A 146 -5.00 -17.04 7.48
C ILE A 146 -4.40 -18.17 6.63
N ASP A 147 -3.09 -18.36 6.71
CA ASP A 147 -2.36 -19.43 6.06
C ASP A 147 -1.56 -20.21 7.10
N SER A 148 -1.95 -21.45 7.34
CA SER A 148 -1.26 -22.36 8.27
C SER A 148 0.16 -22.71 7.83
N SER A 149 0.50 -22.53 6.55
CA SER A 149 1.85 -22.76 6.02
C SER A 149 2.75 -21.53 6.07
N SER A 150 2.22 -20.39 6.52
CA SER A 150 2.97 -19.14 6.56
C SER A 150 4.07 -19.16 7.63
N GLY A 151 5.17 -18.48 7.32
CA GLY A 151 6.34 -18.45 8.20
C GLY A 151 7.45 -17.56 7.66
N THR A 152 8.46 -17.31 8.48
CA THR A 152 9.65 -16.55 8.10
C THR A 152 10.79 -17.49 7.74
N ILE A 153 11.59 -17.11 6.74
CA ILE A 153 12.81 -17.80 6.35
C ILE A 153 13.95 -16.81 6.17
N ASP A 154 15.18 -17.29 6.23
CA ASP A 154 16.36 -16.50 5.90
C ASP A 154 16.70 -16.64 4.42
N PHE A 155 17.02 -15.52 3.78
CA PHE A 155 17.56 -15.46 2.44
C PHE A 155 19.04 -15.05 2.47
N PRO A 156 19.81 -15.37 1.40
CA PRO A 156 21.19 -14.91 1.26
C PRO A 156 21.34 -13.40 1.45
N ASN A 157 22.53 -12.97 1.88
CA ASN A 157 22.89 -11.58 2.17
C ASN A 157 22.05 -10.93 3.29
N ASN A 158 21.78 -11.69 4.36
CA ASN A 158 20.96 -11.26 5.50
C ASN A 158 19.56 -10.79 5.09
N GLY A 159 19.03 -11.32 3.98
CA GLY A 159 17.66 -11.07 3.56
C GLY A 159 16.68 -11.86 4.43
N LYS A 160 15.48 -11.33 4.60
CA LYS A 160 14.37 -12.07 5.17
C LYS A 160 13.38 -12.45 4.06
N GLY A 161 12.85 -13.66 4.17
CA GLY A 161 11.78 -14.15 3.32
C GLY A 161 10.54 -14.46 4.15
N PHE A 162 9.39 -14.39 3.49
CA PHE A 162 8.09 -14.72 4.05
C PHE A 162 7.42 -15.76 3.16
N ILE A 163 7.04 -16.89 3.74
CA ILE A 163 6.28 -17.95 3.05
C ILE A 163 4.79 -17.63 3.17
N PHE A 164 4.09 -17.65 2.04
CA PHE A 164 2.65 -17.48 1.98
C PHE A 164 2.08 -18.20 0.75
N GLY A 165 1.01 -18.98 0.94
CA GLY A 165 0.44 -19.83 -0.11
C GLY A 165 1.43 -20.84 -0.68
N GLY A 166 2.40 -21.28 0.13
CA GLY A 166 3.49 -22.16 -0.31
C GLY A 166 4.57 -21.49 -1.18
N ILE A 167 4.54 -20.15 -1.34
CA ILE A 167 5.51 -19.38 -2.11
C ILE A 167 6.34 -18.53 -1.15
N ALA A 168 7.66 -18.47 -1.37
CA ALA A 168 8.56 -17.59 -0.65
C ALA A 168 8.68 -16.22 -1.34
N TYR A 169 8.45 -15.14 -0.60
CA TYR A 169 8.59 -13.75 -1.04
C TYR A 169 9.73 -13.08 -0.27
N ARG A 170 10.53 -12.22 -0.90
CA ARG A 170 11.48 -11.40 -0.15
C ARG A 170 10.72 -10.30 0.58
N VAL A 171 11.09 -10.12 1.84
CA VAL A 171 10.56 -9.06 2.69
C VAL A 171 11.32 -7.77 2.42
N GLN A 172 10.59 -6.68 2.13
CA GLN A 172 11.14 -5.33 2.06
C GLN A 172 11.28 -4.78 3.50
N PRO A 173 12.51 -4.53 3.97
CA PRO A 173 12.77 -4.12 5.35
C PRO A 173 12.36 -2.67 5.61
N TYR A 174 11.53 -2.44 6.65
CA TYR A 174 10.99 -1.12 6.94
C TYR A 174 12.06 -0.12 7.38
N ASP A 175 13.01 -0.52 8.22
CA ASP A 175 14.04 0.40 8.72
C ASP A 175 14.90 0.99 7.61
N ARG A 176 15.23 0.19 6.58
CA ARG A 176 15.96 0.69 5.41
C ARG A 176 15.11 1.63 4.58
N LEU A 177 13.82 1.32 4.40
CA LEU A 177 12.86 2.17 3.70
C LEU A 177 12.73 3.53 4.42
N LYS A 178 12.61 3.50 5.75
CA LYS A 178 12.51 4.71 6.59
C LYS A 178 13.72 5.62 6.41
N VAL A 179 14.93 5.07 6.39
CA VAL A 179 16.17 5.83 6.13
C VAL A 179 16.11 6.53 4.76
N GLU A 180 15.72 5.82 3.71
CA GLU A 180 15.61 6.40 2.36
C GLU A 180 14.56 7.54 2.30
N VAL A 181 13.41 7.36 2.97
CA VAL A 181 12.37 8.39 3.05
C VAL A 181 12.83 9.61 3.85
N ILE A 182 13.56 9.43 4.95
CA ILE A 182 14.15 10.54 5.71
C ILE A 182 15.11 11.35 4.83
N ASP A 183 15.92 10.69 4.01
CA ASP A 183 16.84 11.37 3.08
C ASP A 183 16.08 12.13 1.99
N ILE A 184 15.00 11.57 1.47
CA ILE A 184 14.08 12.28 0.55
C ILE A 184 13.50 13.50 1.24
N ALA A 185 13.01 13.36 2.48
CA ALA A 185 12.41 14.45 3.25
C ALA A 185 13.40 15.60 3.47
N LYS A 186 14.61 15.28 3.91
CA LYS A 186 15.69 16.28 4.09
C LYS A 186 16.00 17.03 2.80
N LYS A 187 16.05 16.34 1.65
CA LYS A 187 16.28 16.97 0.34
C LYS A 187 15.15 17.92 -0.03
N LEU A 188 13.89 17.49 0.11
CA LEU A 188 12.72 18.34 -0.18
C LEU A 188 12.71 19.59 0.70
N MET A 189 13.01 19.44 1.99
CA MET A 189 13.04 20.55 2.96
C MET A 189 14.25 21.49 2.79
N SER A 190 15.30 21.06 2.08
CA SER A 190 16.44 21.92 1.74
C SER A 190 16.22 22.82 0.52
N GLN A 191 15.18 22.55 -0.26
CA GLN A 191 14.83 23.29 -1.48
C GLN A 191 13.77 24.39 -1.23
N GLN A 192 13.27 24.51 0.00
CA GLN A 192 12.40 25.59 0.48
C GLN A 192 13.24 26.74 1.02
#